data_AF-A0A6G3MLC1-F1
#
_entry.id   AF-A0A6G3MLC1-F1
#
_cell.length_a   1.000
_cell.length_b   1.000
_cell.length_c   1.000
_cell.angle_alpha   90.00
_cell.angle_beta   90.00
_cell.angle_gamma   90.00
#
_symmetry.space_group_name_H-M   'P 1'
#
loop_
_entity.id
_entity.type
_entity.pdbx_description
1 polymer ?
#
loop_
_entity_poly.entity_id
_entity_poly.type
_entity_poly.pdbx_seq_one_letter_code
_entity_poly.pdbx_strand_id
1 'polypeptide(L)'
;EFVQIRQELGETPDLERLLFRLNSFKVLHGSNNHPQNNAIIFNEHFFNKKKVDDLISVVSGFEKLFSIYSCLKKKGFKSRLILNLLSFENEPQDTTFKTLEDIVAFFSQFKSSFDIIKAKREAIIIPHEGFIPQYDNAIAGIKKIESELQDYLEDLKNQLNCKSLKYWGSDRSRYLIEI
;
A
#
# COMPACT_ATOMS: atom_id res chain seq x y z
N GLU A 1 26.00 -9.06 21.65
CA GLU A 1 25.78 -8.03 20.59
C GLU A 1 25.77 -8.62 19.19
N PHE A 2 26.86 -9.17 18.64
CA PHE A 2 26.83 -9.80 17.31
C PHE A 2 25.89 -11.03 17.22
N VAL A 3 25.71 -11.74 18.34
CA VAL A 3 24.71 -12.82 18.46
C VAL A 3 23.28 -12.30 18.27
N GLN A 4 23.00 -11.10 18.79
CA GLN A 4 21.70 -10.46 18.65
C GLN A 4 21.47 -9.98 17.21
N ILE A 5 22.47 -9.36 16.59
CA ILE A 5 22.42 -8.98 15.16
C ILE A 5 22.17 -10.20 14.27
N ARG A 6 22.83 -11.33 14.56
CA ARG A 6 22.61 -12.58 13.82
C ARG A 6 21.18 -13.09 13.97
N GLN A 7 20.61 -12.99 15.17
CA GLN A 7 19.23 -13.39 15.42
C GLN A 7 18.25 -12.47 14.66
N GLU A 8 18.44 -11.16 14.75
CA GLU A 8 17.61 -10.18 14.06
C GLU A 8 17.67 -10.34 12.53
N LEU A 9 18.85 -10.63 11.97
CA LEU A 9 19.01 -10.98 10.55
C LEU A 9 18.30 -12.30 10.20
N GLY A 10 18.37 -13.30 11.08
CA GLY A 10 17.68 -14.58 10.88
C GLY A 10 16.15 -14.47 10.89
N GLU A 11 15.60 -13.44 11.53
CA GLU A 11 14.16 -13.12 11.52
C GLU A 11 13.72 -12.32 10.29
N THR A 12 14.66 -11.77 9.51
CA THR A 12 14.30 -11.01 8.30
C THR A 12 13.83 -11.97 7.20
N PRO A 13 12.72 -11.67 6.51
CA PRO A 13 12.29 -12.48 5.38
C PRO A 13 13.27 -12.34 4.21
N ASP A 14 13.17 -13.24 3.23
CA ASP A 14 13.90 -13.16 1.96
C ASP A 14 13.41 -11.94 1.13
N LEU A 15 13.96 -10.77 1.44
CA LEU A 15 13.54 -9.49 0.86
C LEU A 15 13.80 -9.42 -0.64
N GLU A 16 14.89 -10.01 -1.13
CA GLU A 16 15.19 -10.03 -2.57
C GLU A 16 14.08 -10.75 -3.34
N ARG A 17 13.69 -11.94 -2.87
CA ARG A 17 12.60 -12.70 -3.49
C ARG A 17 11.25 -12.00 -3.37
N LEU A 18 10.98 -11.36 -2.23
CA LEU A 18 9.76 -10.58 -2.04
C LEU A 18 9.70 -9.37 -2.98
N LEU A 19 10.80 -8.63 -3.15
CA LEU A 19 10.91 -7.51 -4.07
C LEU A 19 10.73 -7.95 -5.52
N PHE A 20 11.37 -9.05 -5.92
CA PHE A 20 11.20 -9.60 -7.25
C PHE A 20 9.72 -9.93 -7.52
N ARG A 21 9.05 -10.55 -6.55
CA ARG A 21 7.62 -10.86 -6.64
C ARG A 21 6.75 -9.60 -6.72
N LEU A 22 7.00 -8.58 -5.90
CA LEU A 22 6.27 -7.32 -5.97
C LEU A 22 6.47 -6.60 -7.31
N ASN A 23 7.71 -6.58 -7.81
CA ASN A 23 8.01 -5.99 -9.11
C ASN A 23 7.32 -6.74 -10.25
N SER A 24 7.20 -8.07 -10.17
CA SER A 24 6.49 -8.85 -11.18
C SER A 24 5.01 -8.42 -11.32
N PHE A 25 4.34 -8.08 -10.21
CA PHE A 25 2.98 -7.56 -10.26
C PHE A 25 2.92 -6.20 -10.98
N LYS A 26 3.87 -5.29 -10.69
CA LYS A 26 3.95 -3.99 -11.35
C LYS A 26 4.14 -4.12 -12.86
N VAL A 27 5.06 -4.98 -13.30
CA VAL A 27 5.35 -5.20 -14.73
C VAL A 27 4.13 -5.76 -15.46
N LEU A 28 3.43 -6.73 -14.85
CA LEU A 28 2.19 -7.28 -15.41
C LEU A 28 1.14 -6.18 -15.61
N HIS A 29 0.89 -5.36 -14.58
CA HIS A 29 -0.08 -4.26 -14.66
C HIS A 29 0.35 -3.11 -15.60
N GLY A 30 1.65 -2.93 -15.86
CA GLY A 30 2.14 -1.94 -16.83
C GLY A 30 1.99 -2.37 -18.29
N SER A 31 1.81 -3.66 -18.55
CA SER A 31 1.66 -4.20 -19.90
C SER A 31 0.18 -4.26 -20.32
N ASN A 32 -0.30 -3.25 -21.06
CA ASN A 32 -1.71 -3.18 -21.49
C ASN A 32 -2.21 -4.39 -22.30
N ASN A 33 -1.30 -5.15 -22.94
CA ASN A 33 -1.66 -6.27 -23.80
C ASN A 33 -1.59 -7.65 -23.13
N HIS A 34 -1.26 -7.74 -21.83
CA HIS A 34 -1.13 -9.04 -21.19
C HIS A 34 -2.51 -9.66 -20.88
N PRO A 35 -2.81 -10.91 -21.29
CA PRO A 35 -4.13 -11.52 -21.11
C PRO A 35 -4.61 -11.56 -19.65
N GLN A 36 -3.68 -11.65 -18.70
CA GLN A 36 -4.00 -11.64 -17.26
C GLN A 36 -4.64 -10.32 -16.78
N ASN A 37 -4.36 -9.18 -17.44
CA ASN A 37 -4.96 -7.91 -17.06
C ASN A 37 -6.45 -7.82 -17.44
N ASN A 38 -6.87 -8.62 -18.42
CA ASN A 38 -8.27 -8.73 -18.83
C ASN A 38 -9.01 -9.88 -18.11
N ALA A 39 -8.32 -10.62 -17.23
CA ALA A 39 -8.90 -11.75 -16.54
C ALA A 39 -9.87 -11.28 -15.44
N ILE A 40 -11.08 -11.83 -15.45
CA ILE A 40 -12.06 -11.60 -14.39
C ILE A 40 -11.77 -12.57 -13.24
N ILE A 41 -11.36 -12.04 -12.10
CA ILE A 41 -10.98 -12.84 -10.93
C ILE A 41 -12.11 -12.76 -9.90
N PHE A 42 -12.79 -13.88 -9.65
CA PHE A 42 -13.94 -13.91 -8.73
C PHE A 42 -13.56 -13.90 -7.24
N ASN A 43 -12.29 -14.20 -6.91
CA ASN A 43 -11.82 -14.30 -5.52
C ASN A 43 -10.65 -13.35 -5.23
N GLU A 44 -10.81 -12.07 -5.59
CA GLU A 44 -9.76 -11.06 -5.44
C GLU A 44 -9.21 -10.98 -4.02
N HIS A 45 -10.07 -11.12 -3.00
CA HIS A 45 -9.66 -11.11 -1.60
C HIS A 45 -8.60 -12.18 -1.30
N PHE A 46 -8.80 -13.42 -1.79
CA PHE A 46 -7.82 -14.50 -1.59
C PHE A 46 -6.46 -14.18 -2.25
N PHE A 47 -6.47 -13.64 -3.46
CA PHE A 47 -5.24 -13.30 -4.19
C PHE A 47 -4.54 -12.05 -3.64
N ASN A 48 -5.30 -11.05 -3.20
CA ASN A 48 -4.77 -9.81 -2.69
C ASN A 48 -4.21 -9.96 -1.28
N LYS A 49 -4.76 -10.88 -0.47
CA LYS A 49 -4.25 -11.14 0.89
C LYS A 49 -2.75 -11.37 0.90
N LYS A 50 -2.26 -12.25 0.02
CA LYS A 50 -0.84 -12.55 -0.08
C LYS A 50 -0.01 -11.33 -0.53
N LYS A 51 -0.53 -10.53 -1.47
CA LYS A 51 0.15 -9.30 -1.94
C LYS A 51 0.32 -8.29 -0.80
N VAL A 52 -0.74 -8.09 -0.01
CA VAL A 52 -0.72 -7.18 1.15
C VAL A 52 0.23 -7.70 2.22
N ASP A 53 0.15 -8.99 2.56
CA ASP A 53 1.04 -9.61 3.54
C ASP A 53 2.52 -9.51 3.11
N ASP A 54 2.81 -9.76 1.84
CA ASP A 54 4.15 -9.64 1.26
C ASP A 54 4.68 -8.21 1.37
N LEU A 55 3.86 -7.22 0.98
CA LEU A 55 4.25 -5.81 1.01
C LEU A 55 4.51 -5.33 2.44
N ILE A 56 3.68 -5.72 3.41
CA ILE A 56 3.90 -5.40 4.82
C ILE A 56 5.16 -6.12 5.35
N SER A 57 5.40 -7.35 4.92
CA SER A 57 6.62 -8.11 5.27
C SER A 57 7.88 -7.44 4.73
N VAL A 58 7.82 -6.88 3.52
CA VAL A 58 8.91 -6.10 2.93
C VAL A 58 9.19 -4.85 3.76
N VAL A 59 8.16 -4.04 4.03
CA VAL A 59 8.31 -2.79 4.81
C VAL A 59 8.91 -3.07 6.18
N SER A 60 8.36 -4.04 6.92
CA SER A 60 8.87 -4.40 8.25
C SER A 60 10.26 -5.03 8.22
N GLY A 61 10.59 -5.81 7.19
CA GLY A 61 11.93 -6.36 7.01
C GLY A 61 12.97 -5.27 6.75
N PHE A 62 12.65 -4.26 5.93
CA PHE A 62 13.53 -3.11 5.71
C PHE A 62 13.73 -2.26 6.96
N GLU A 63 12.67 -2.00 7.75
CA GLU A 63 12.81 -1.30 9.04
C GLU A 63 13.79 -2.01 9.98
N LYS A 64 13.71 -3.34 10.08
CA LYS A 64 14.68 -4.13 10.86
C LYS A 64 16.10 -4.00 10.30
N LEU A 65 16.27 -4.08 8.99
CA LEU A 65 17.59 -3.91 8.35
C LEU A 65 18.18 -2.52 8.58
N PHE A 66 17.39 -1.45 8.56
CA PHE A 66 17.88 -0.10 8.86
C PHE A 66 18.34 0.04 10.32
N SER A 67 17.65 -0.63 11.25
CA SER A 67 18.09 -0.71 12.66
C SER A 67 19.43 -1.45 12.79
N ILE A 68 19.56 -2.60 12.12
CA ILE A 68 20.80 -3.40 12.10
C ILE A 68 21.95 -2.60 11.47
N TYR A 69 21.71 -1.98 10.32
CA TYR A 69 22.67 -1.11 9.64
C TYR A 69 23.17 0.01 10.55
N SER A 70 22.25 0.69 11.24
CA SER A 70 22.56 1.76 12.19
C SER A 70 23.40 1.25 13.38
N CYS A 71 23.15 0.02 13.85
CA CYS A 71 23.94 -0.61 14.90
C CYS A 71 25.36 -0.96 14.41
N LEU A 72 25.48 -1.49 13.19
CA LEU A 72 26.76 -1.84 12.57
C LEU A 72 27.62 -0.59 12.30
N LYS A 73 27.03 0.50 11.77
CA LYS A 73 27.76 1.76 11.50
C LYS A 73 28.44 2.32 12.77
N LYS A 74 27.81 2.17 13.94
CA LYS A 74 28.34 2.63 15.24
C LYS A 74 29.54 1.81 15.76
N LYS A 75 29.77 0.59 15.27
CA LYS A 75 30.80 -0.33 15.81
C LYS A 75 32.22 -0.02 15.33
N GLY A 76 32.40 0.89 14.36
CA GLY A 76 33.72 1.40 13.97
C GLY A 76 34.67 0.33 13.41
N PHE A 77 34.25 -0.35 12.34
CA PHE A 77 35.06 -1.41 11.71
C PHE A 77 36.30 -0.87 11.00
N LYS A 78 37.39 -1.66 10.99
CA LYS A 78 38.64 -1.33 10.28
C LYS A 78 38.76 -2.00 8.91
N SER A 79 37.94 -3.03 8.65
CA SER A 79 38.00 -3.79 7.39
C SER A 79 37.42 -2.96 6.24
N ARG A 80 38.19 -2.84 5.14
CA ARG A 80 37.78 -2.11 3.94
C ARG A 80 36.48 -2.66 3.32
N LEU A 81 36.31 -3.98 3.30
CA LEU A 81 35.10 -4.61 2.73
C LEU A 81 33.84 -4.23 3.52
N ILE A 82 33.92 -4.24 4.86
CA ILE A 82 32.80 -3.89 5.73
C ILE A 82 32.51 -2.39 5.64
N LEU A 83 33.56 -1.57 5.59
CA LEU A 83 33.42 -0.13 5.40
C LEU A 83 32.73 0.19 4.06
N ASN A 84 33.06 -0.53 2.98
CA ASN A 84 32.38 -0.38 1.69
C ASN A 84 30.90 -0.78 1.76
N LEU A 85 30.56 -1.87 2.44
CA LEU A 85 29.16 -2.29 2.63
C LEU A 85 28.35 -1.31 3.49
N LEU A 86 29.02 -0.60 4.41
CA LEU A 86 28.42 0.39 5.30
C LEU A 86 28.55 1.83 4.77
N SER A 87 29.09 2.03 3.57
CA SER A 87 29.24 3.34 2.96
C SER A 87 28.17 3.57 1.90
N PHE A 88 26.93 3.75 2.38
CA PHE A 88 25.77 4.09 1.56
C PHE A 88 25.95 5.43 0.80
N GLU A 89 26.77 6.34 1.34
CA GLU A 89 26.98 7.71 0.85
C GLU A 89 27.91 7.80 -0.39
N ASN A 90 28.53 6.69 -0.81
CA ASN A 90 29.50 6.66 -1.92
C ASN A 90 28.94 6.12 -3.24
N GLU A 91 27.65 5.74 -3.28
CA GLU A 91 27.00 5.23 -4.50
C GLU A 91 26.67 6.38 -5.48
N PRO A 92 26.80 6.16 -6.80
CA PRO A 92 26.60 7.20 -7.80
C PRO A 92 25.18 7.80 -7.77
N GLN A 93 25.10 9.11 -8.00
CA GLN A 93 23.96 10.01 -7.77
C GLN A 93 22.70 9.77 -8.64
N ASP A 94 22.57 8.62 -9.30
CA ASP A 94 21.48 8.32 -10.24
C ASP A 94 20.30 7.58 -9.58
N THR A 95 20.26 7.57 -8.25
CA THR A 95 19.18 6.95 -7.47
C THR A 95 18.24 8.02 -6.89
N THR A 96 16.95 7.69 -6.77
CA THR A 96 15.93 8.58 -6.20
C THR A 96 16.22 8.98 -4.75
N PHE A 97 17.03 8.20 -4.04
CA PHE A 97 17.37 8.40 -2.63
C PHE A 97 18.83 8.81 -2.50
N LYS A 98 19.09 9.96 -1.88
CA LYS A 98 20.45 10.51 -1.76
C LYS A 98 21.13 10.04 -0.48
N THR A 99 20.34 9.77 0.56
CA THR A 99 20.82 9.35 1.88
C THR A 99 20.01 8.17 2.41
N LEU A 100 20.57 7.47 3.38
CA LEU A 100 19.84 6.39 4.05
C LEU A 100 18.66 6.94 4.86
N GLU A 101 18.82 8.16 5.38
CA GLU A 101 17.77 8.92 6.04
C GLU A 101 16.58 9.17 5.11
N ASP A 102 16.82 9.48 3.82
CA ASP A 102 15.75 9.63 2.83
C ASP A 102 14.96 8.33 2.65
N ILE A 103 15.65 7.19 2.61
CA ILE A 103 15.00 5.87 2.50
C ILE A 103 14.17 5.58 3.75
N VAL A 104 14.75 5.76 4.93
CA VAL A 104 14.06 5.53 6.20
C VAL A 104 12.83 6.43 6.32
N ALA A 105 12.95 7.70 5.93
CA ALA A 105 11.84 8.64 5.89
C ALA A 105 10.74 8.20 4.92
N PHE A 106 11.12 7.76 3.71
CA PHE A 106 10.17 7.23 2.73
C PHE A 106 9.41 6.01 3.26
N PHE A 107 10.10 5.01 3.83
CA PHE A 107 9.43 3.83 4.39
C PHE A 107 8.51 4.20 5.56
N SER A 108 8.92 5.16 6.39
CA SER A 108 8.09 5.66 7.50
C SER A 108 6.84 6.38 7.00
N GLN A 109 6.98 7.25 5.99
CA GLN A 109 5.87 7.94 5.35
C GLN A 109 4.92 6.94 4.66
N PHE A 110 5.48 5.98 3.92
CA PHE A 110 4.71 4.93 3.26
C PHE A 110 3.91 4.09 4.26
N LYS A 111 4.52 3.70 5.38
CA LYS A 111 3.83 2.96 6.44
C LYS A 111 2.72 3.79 7.11
N SER A 112 2.90 5.10 7.22
CA SER A 112 1.87 6.02 7.72
C SER A 112 0.76 6.31 6.72
N SER A 113 0.91 5.88 5.46
CA SER A 113 -0.06 6.18 4.40
C SER A 113 -1.32 5.34 4.44
N PHE A 114 -1.37 4.25 5.22
CA PHE A 114 -2.54 3.38 5.32
C PHE A 114 -2.63 2.66 6.68
N ASP A 115 -3.82 2.19 7.02
CA ASP A 115 -4.05 1.36 8.21
C ASP A 115 -3.60 -0.09 7.93
N ILE A 116 -2.51 -0.50 8.58
CA ILE A 116 -1.92 -1.84 8.45
C ILE A 116 -2.89 -2.94 8.93
N ILE A 117 -3.64 -2.69 10.01
CA ILE A 117 -4.55 -3.68 10.60
C ILE A 117 -5.75 -3.88 9.68
N LYS A 118 -6.32 -2.78 9.20
CA LYS A 118 -7.41 -2.81 8.24
C LYS A 118 -6.97 -3.45 6.93
N ALA A 119 -5.79 -3.10 6.43
CA ALA A 119 -5.25 -3.66 5.19
C ALA A 119 -5.05 -5.18 5.26
N LYS A 120 -4.55 -5.71 6.38
CA LYS A 120 -4.43 -7.17 6.60
C LYS A 120 -5.78 -7.86 6.68
N ARG A 121 -6.77 -7.22 7.30
CA ARG A 121 -8.11 -7.80 7.48
C ARG A 121 -8.89 -7.83 6.17
N GLU A 122 -8.88 -6.74 5.43
CA GLU A 122 -9.67 -6.55 4.21
C GLU A 122 -8.92 -6.99 2.94
N ALA A 123 -7.64 -7.34 3.07
CA ALA A 123 -6.75 -7.68 1.96
C ALA A 123 -6.64 -6.56 0.89
N ILE A 124 -6.86 -5.30 1.28
CA ILE A 124 -6.85 -4.13 0.41
C ILE A 124 -6.09 -3.00 1.11
N ILE A 125 -5.17 -2.36 0.41
CA ILE A 125 -4.47 -1.17 0.90
C ILE A 125 -5.26 0.05 0.47
N ILE A 126 -5.81 0.77 1.44
CA ILE A 126 -6.54 2.02 1.22
C ILE A 126 -5.67 3.15 1.79
N PRO A 127 -5.18 4.07 0.94
CA PRO A 127 -4.41 5.21 1.42
C PRO A 127 -5.30 6.17 2.21
N HIS A 128 -4.70 6.84 3.19
CA HIS A 128 -5.29 7.99 3.85
C HIS A 128 -5.36 9.17 2.89
N GLU A 129 -6.31 10.07 3.18
CA GLU A 129 -6.50 11.30 2.41
C GLU A 129 -5.21 12.14 2.38
N GLY A 130 -4.87 12.68 1.21
CA GLY A 130 -3.70 13.53 0.99
C GLY A 130 -2.45 12.79 0.50
N PHE A 131 -2.45 11.46 0.49
CA PHE A 131 -1.31 10.67 -0.02
C PHE A 131 -1.36 10.47 -1.54
N ILE A 132 -2.56 10.33 -2.11
CA ILE A 132 -2.74 10.10 -3.55
C ILE A 132 -3.83 11.05 -4.07
N PRO A 133 -3.46 12.22 -4.62
CA PRO A 133 -4.43 13.23 -5.06
C PRO A 133 -5.46 12.71 -6.07
N GLN A 134 -5.04 11.80 -6.96
CA GLN A 134 -5.95 11.20 -7.94
C GLN A 134 -7.02 10.32 -7.27
N TYR A 135 -6.64 9.59 -6.22
CA TYR A 135 -7.56 8.77 -5.44
C TYR A 135 -8.51 9.66 -4.63
N ASP A 136 -7.98 10.69 -3.98
CA ASP A 136 -8.76 11.63 -3.17
C ASP A 136 -9.82 12.36 -4.02
N ASN A 137 -9.43 12.80 -5.22
CA ASN A 137 -10.36 13.40 -6.19
C ASN A 137 -11.46 12.43 -6.64
N ALA A 138 -11.13 11.16 -6.85
CA ALA A 138 -12.12 10.15 -7.21
C ALA A 138 -13.13 9.91 -6.06
N ILE A 139 -12.64 9.81 -4.83
CA ILE A 139 -13.50 9.69 -3.64
C ILE A 139 -14.39 10.92 -3.46
N ALA A 140 -13.85 12.12 -3.67
CA ALA A 140 -14.64 13.36 -3.63
C ALA A 140 -15.73 13.38 -4.73
N GLY A 141 -15.39 12.91 -5.94
CA GLY A 141 -16.35 12.77 -7.03
C GLY A 141 -17.50 11.81 -6.69
N ILE A 142 -17.19 10.66 -6.09
CA ILE A 142 -18.20 9.70 -5.64
C ILE A 142 -19.13 10.34 -4.60
N LYS A 143 -18.58 10.99 -3.57
CA LYS A 143 -19.38 11.68 -2.53
C LYS A 143 -20.29 12.76 -3.11
N LYS A 144 -19.81 13.49 -4.12
CA LYS A 144 -20.60 14.50 -4.82
C LYS A 144 -21.81 13.87 -5.51
N ILE A 145 -21.60 12.80 -6.26
CA ILE A 145 -22.67 12.07 -6.96
C ILE A 145 -23.66 11.49 -5.94
N GLU A 146 -23.19 10.94 -4.82
CA GLU A 146 -24.06 10.43 -3.75
C GLU A 146 -24.96 11.53 -3.15
N SER A 147 -24.41 12.74 -2.97
CA SER A 147 -25.18 13.91 -2.52
C SER A 147 -26.23 14.33 -3.55
N GLU A 148 -25.85 14.43 -4.83
CA GLU A 148 -26.78 14.77 -5.92
C GLU A 148 -27.92 13.74 -6.02
N LEU A 149 -27.60 12.46 -5.78
CA LEU A 149 -28.57 11.37 -5.78
C LEU A 149 -29.53 11.46 -4.57
N GLN A 150 -29.03 11.88 -3.41
CA GLN A 150 -29.85 12.13 -2.21
C GLN A 150 -30.79 13.32 -2.42
N ASP A 151 -30.31 14.41 -3.02
CA ASP A 151 -31.14 15.57 -3.37
C ASP A 151 -32.28 15.16 -4.31
N TYR A 152 -31.97 14.35 -5.34
CA TYR A 152 -32.97 13.79 -6.25
C TYR A 152 -34.03 12.93 -5.53
N LEU A 153 -33.63 12.17 -4.51
CA LEU A 153 -34.57 11.36 -3.74
C LEU A 153 -35.49 12.21 -2.86
N GLU A 154 -35.00 13.31 -2.30
CA GLU A 154 -35.84 14.27 -1.58
C GLU A 154 -36.85 14.96 -2.51
N ASP A 155 -36.44 15.30 -3.74
CA ASP A 155 -37.35 15.81 -4.76
C ASP A 155 -38.47 14.80 -5.09
N LEU A 156 -38.12 13.52 -5.24
CA LEU A 156 -39.11 12.47 -5.47
C LEU A 156 -40.06 12.27 -4.29
N LYS A 157 -39.57 12.35 -3.04
CA LYS A 157 -40.42 12.33 -1.83
C LYS A 157 -41.44 13.46 -1.84
N ASN A 158 -41.02 14.65 -2.25
CA ASN A 158 -41.90 15.81 -2.34
C ASN A 158 -42.93 15.66 -3.47
N GLN A 159 -42.52 15.15 -4.64
CA GLN A 159 -43.41 14.94 -5.79
C GLN A 159 -44.46 13.84 -5.56
N LEU A 160 -44.06 12.73 -4.92
CA LEU A 160 -44.93 11.58 -4.69
C LEU A 160 -45.67 11.66 -3.34
N ASN A 161 -45.35 12.66 -2.50
CA ASN A 161 -45.86 12.81 -1.14
C ASN A 161 -45.61 11.58 -0.24
N CYS A 162 -44.59 10.77 -0.60
CA CYS A 162 -44.22 9.52 0.07
C CYS A 162 -42.91 9.69 0.81
N LYS A 163 -42.97 9.85 2.14
CA LYS A 163 -41.77 10.03 2.98
C LYS A 163 -40.94 8.76 3.19
N SER A 164 -41.49 7.58 2.88
CA SER A 164 -40.83 6.27 3.05
C SER A 164 -39.79 5.95 1.98
N LEU A 165 -39.75 6.72 0.88
CA LEU A 165 -38.86 6.44 -0.24
C LEU A 165 -37.40 6.43 0.22
N LYS A 166 -36.69 5.38 -0.16
CA LYS A 166 -35.26 5.23 0.14
C LYS A 166 -34.58 4.46 -0.99
N TYR A 167 -33.28 4.70 -1.16
CA TYR A 167 -32.48 3.84 -2.03
C TYR A 167 -32.23 2.50 -1.34
N TRP A 168 -32.34 1.43 -2.10
CA TRP A 168 -32.13 0.05 -1.68
C TRP A 168 -31.23 -0.71 -2.67
N GLY A 169 -30.70 -1.82 -2.18
CA GLY A 169 -30.00 -2.82 -2.96
C GLY A 169 -28.49 -2.79 -2.78
N SER A 170 -27.85 -3.89 -3.18
CA SER A 170 -26.43 -4.14 -3.02
C SER A 170 -25.76 -4.45 -4.36
N ASP A 171 -24.47 -4.14 -4.46
CA ASP A 171 -23.63 -4.46 -5.61
C ASP A 171 -24.22 -4.01 -6.97
N ARG A 172 -24.67 -4.96 -7.80
CA ARG A 172 -25.29 -4.71 -9.12
C ARG A 172 -26.68 -4.08 -9.05
N SER A 173 -27.35 -4.20 -7.91
CA SER A 173 -28.73 -3.74 -7.69
C SER A 173 -28.78 -2.47 -6.84
N ARG A 174 -27.67 -1.73 -6.70
CA ARG A 174 -27.62 -0.49 -5.90
C ARG A 174 -28.53 0.60 -6.47
N TYR A 175 -29.00 1.47 -5.59
CA TYR A 175 -29.76 2.68 -5.91
C TYR A 175 -31.13 2.44 -6.55
N LEU A 176 -31.74 1.28 -6.30
CA LEU A 176 -33.16 1.06 -6.60
C LEU A 176 -34.02 1.86 -5.62
N ILE A 177 -35.15 2.39 -6.06
CA ILE A 177 -36.07 3.11 -5.18
C ILE A 177 -37.03 2.09 -4.55
N GLU A 178 -36.95 1.96 -3.23
CA GLU A 178 -37.93 1.22 -2.42
C GLU A 178 -39.01 2.19 -1.95
N ILE A 179 -40.28 1.80 -2.13
CA ILE A 179 -41.48 2.60 -1.82
C ILE A 179 -42.13 2.12 -0.53
#